data_AF-A0A438JS69-F1
#
_entry.id   AF-A0A438JS69-F1
#
_cell.length_a   1.000
_cell.length_b   1.000
_cell.length_c   1.000
_cell.angle_alpha   90.00
_cell.angle_beta   90.00
_cell.angle_gamma   90.00
#
_symmetry.space_group_name_H-M   'P 1'
#
loop_
_entity.id
_entity.type
_entity.pdbx_description
1 polymer ?
#
loop_
_entity_poly.entity_id
_entity_poly.type
_entity_poly.pdbx_seq_one_letter_code
_entity_poly.pdbx_strand_id
1 'polypeptide(L)'
;MLQGLTVKEMEELRDDLKMHLDMDRATPTHIEYWEALLVVCDWELAEARKKDALDRARVRGEEPPAELLAEERGLHSSIEADVKNLLQGKTYSELEVLQSHIESQMRSGTAKVVEYWEAVLKRLHIYKAKACLKEIHAKMLHKHLQYLEPHSESEDELEAEPGPEPKVEDSIQDLEDAQTFSPEPILHEEAHEAEEEAGSFSPELLHGDENEEAIDPEEDRAILERKRIAVLEEQQKRIQEAMASKPTPSEDNLELKVMKAMGAMEEGDAVFGSGAEVNLDSQVYWWHDKYRPRKPKYFNRVHTGYEWNKYNQTHYDHDNPPPKIVQGYKFNIFYPDLVDKTKAPVYTIEKDGSSGETCLIRFHAGPPYEDIAFRIVNKEWEYSHKKGFKCTFERGILHVYFNFKRYRYRR
;
A
#
# COMPACT_ATOMS: atom_id res chain seq x y z
N MET A 1 2.66 11.60 -18.08
CA MET A 1 2.05 12.02 -19.34
C MET A 1 0.53 12.08 -19.26
N LEU A 2 -0.16 11.35 -18.37
CA LEU A 2 -1.64 11.29 -18.33
C LEU A 2 -2.26 11.70 -16.97
N GLN A 3 -1.63 12.61 -16.23
CA GLN A 3 -2.12 13.00 -14.90
C GLN A 3 -3.26 14.01 -15.00
N GLY A 4 -4.41 13.72 -14.37
CA GLY A 4 -5.51 14.66 -14.21
C GLY A 4 -6.75 14.38 -15.08
N LEU A 5 -6.72 13.37 -15.95
CA LEU A 5 -7.88 12.97 -16.74
C LEU A 5 -8.90 12.20 -15.88
N THR A 6 -10.18 12.46 -16.11
CA THR A 6 -11.29 11.66 -15.58
C THR A 6 -11.34 10.28 -16.25
N VAL A 7 -12.06 9.34 -15.63
CA VAL A 7 -12.22 7.98 -16.20
C VAL A 7 -12.82 8.02 -17.62
N LYS A 8 -13.75 8.94 -17.88
CA LYS A 8 -14.37 9.11 -19.21
C LYS A 8 -13.38 9.63 -20.25
N GLU A 9 -12.63 10.67 -19.92
CA GLU A 9 -11.62 11.23 -20.83
C GLU A 9 -10.50 10.21 -21.13
N MET A 10 -10.18 9.33 -20.19
CA MET A 10 -9.24 8.22 -20.46
C MET A 10 -9.83 7.11 -21.33
N GLU A 11 -11.15 6.89 -21.31
CA GLU A 11 -11.81 5.96 -22.24
C GLU A 11 -11.83 6.52 -23.67
N GLU A 12 -12.13 7.81 -23.82
CA GLU A 12 -12.08 8.52 -25.09
C GLU A 12 -10.66 8.50 -25.67
N LEU A 13 -9.65 8.85 -24.86
CA LEU A 13 -8.25 8.77 -25.27
C LEU A 13 -7.85 7.37 -25.74
N ARG A 14 -8.28 6.31 -25.03
CA ARG A 14 -8.00 4.94 -25.45
C ARG A 14 -8.58 4.65 -26.84
N ASP A 15 -9.80 5.10 -27.10
CA ASP A 15 -10.47 4.86 -28.38
C ASP A 15 -9.81 5.66 -29.51
N ASP A 16 -9.38 6.90 -29.24
CA ASP A 16 -8.60 7.72 -30.18
C ASP A 16 -7.24 7.09 -30.49
N LEU A 17 -6.52 6.59 -29.48
CA LEU A 17 -5.24 5.90 -29.66
C LEU A 17 -5.38 4.64 -30.51
N LYS A 18 -6.48 3.92 -30.32
CA LYS A 18 -6.79 2.74 -31.14
C LYS A 18 -7.04 3.12 -32.59
N MET A 19 -7.77 4.21 -32.83
CA MET A 19 -7.94 4.76 -34.17
C MET A 19 -6.59 5.13 -34.81
N HIS A 20 -5.71 5.81 -34.06
CA HIS A 20 -4.38 6.16 -34.55
C HIS A 20 -3.51 4.94 -34.85
N LEU A 21 -3.56 3.89 -34.03
CA LEU A 21 -2.87 2.62 -34.31
C LEU A 21 -3.37 1.95 -35.60
N ASP A 22 -4.66 2.07 -35.90
CA ASP A 22 -5.24 1.50 -37.12
C ASP A 22 -4.90 2.32 -38.37
N MET A 23 -4.72 3.64 -38.24
CA MET A 23 -4.37 4.55 -39.34
C MET A 23 -2.86 4.63 -39.62
N ASP A 24 -2.02 4.69 -38.59
CA ASP A 24 -0.58 4.97 -38.68
C ASP A 24 0.26 3.68 -38.62
N ARG A 25 0.04 2.81 -39.61
CA ARG A 25 0.79 1.56 -39.79
C ARG A 25 1.97 1.67 -40.75
N ALA A 26 2.31 2.90 -41.17
CA ALA A 26 3.30 3.14 -42.22
C ALA A 26 4.74 2.87 -41.73
N THR A 27 5.04 3.15 -40.47
CA THR A 27 6.39 3.01 -39.90
C THR A 27 6.39 2.03 -38.73
N PRO A 28 7.30 1.04 -38.67
CA PRO A 28 7.40 0.10 -37.56
C PRO A 28 7.55 0.79 -36.19
N THR A 29 8.27 1.90 -36.14
CA THR A 29 8.47 2.69 -34.91
C THR A 29 7.20 3.40 -34.44
N HIS A 30 6.28 3.74 -35.34
CA HIS A 30 5.00 4.32 -34.97
C HIS A 30 4.07 3.25 -34.38
N ILE A 31 4.08 2.05 -34.96
CA ILE A 31 3.32 0.91 -34.41
C ILE A 31 3.79 0.61 -32.99
N GLU A 32 5.11 0.47 -32.77
CA GLU A 32 5.68 0.24 -31.43
C GLU A 32 5.32 1.37 -30.44
N TYR A 33 5.30 2.61 -30.90
CA TYR A 33 4.90 3.77 -30.10
C TYR A 33 3.43 3.70 -29.68
N TRP A 34 2.52 3.53 -30.64
CA TRP A 34 1.08 3.49 -30.39
C TRP A 34 0.69 2.27 -29.55
N GLU A 35 1.30 1.11 -29.79
CA GLU A 35 1.12 -0.09 -28.97
C GLU A 35 1.59 0.14 -27.52
N ALA A 36 2.78 0.71 -27.33
CA ALA A 36 3.28 1.02 -25.99
C ALA A 36 2.41 2.09 -25.29
N LEU A 37 1.89 3.07 -26.03
CA LEU A 37 1.02 4.11 -25.50
C LEU A 37 -0.35 3.55 -25.10
N LEU A 38 -0.90 2.62 -25.88
CA LEU A 38 -2.14 1.92 -25.56
C LEU A 38 -2.00 1.10 -24.28
N VAL A 39 -0.91 0.33 -24.12
CA VAL A 39 -0.62 -0.43 -22.90
C VAL A 39 -0.56 0.48 -21.66
N VAL A 40 0.04 1.66 -21.80
CA VAL A 40 0.09 2.64 -20.70
C VAL A 40 -1.31 3.19 -20.42
N CYS A 41 -2.11 3.51 -21.44
CA CYS A 41 -3.47 4.02 -21.25
C CYS A 41 -4.41 3.01 -20.61
N ASP A 42 -4.38 1.74 -21.05
CA ASP A 42 -5.17 0.68 -20.46
C ASP A 42 -4.82 0.47 -18.98
N TRP A 43 -3.54 0.59 -18.62
CA TRP A 43 -3.10 0.52 -17.23
C TRP A 43 -3.58 1.70 -16.39
N GLU A 44 -3.35 2.94 -16.86
CA GLU A 44 -3.80 4.13 -16.13
C GLU A 44 -5.34 4.12 -15.99
N LEU A 45 -6.07 3.65 -17.00
CA LEU A 45 -7.53 3.50 -16.96
C LEU A 45 -7.97 2.48 -15.90
N ALA A 46 -7.31 1.34 -15.80
CA ALA A 46 -7.59 0.34 -14.76
C ALA A 46 -7.34 0.91 -13.36
N GLU A 47 -6.23 1.62 -13.16
CA GLU A 47 -5.91 2.28 -11.90
C GLU A 47 -6.92 3.39 -11.55
N ALA A 48 -7.34 4.20 -12.52
CA ALA A 48 -8.33 5.25 -12.30
C ALA A 48 -9.71 4.69 -11.97
N ARG A 49 -10.14 3.61 -12.64
CA ARG A 49 -11.39 2.90 -12.31
C ARG A 49 -11.35 2.31 -10.90
N LYS A 50 -10.22 1.74 -10.51
CA LYS A 50 -10.00 1.21 -9.15
C LYS A 50 -10.11 2.32 -8.11
N LYS A 51 -9.40 3.44 -8.33
CA LYS A 51 -9.43 4.60 -7.43
C LYS A 51 -10.82 5.21 -7.32
N ASP A 52 -11.50 5.41 -8.44
CA ASP A 52 -12.86 5.94 -8.48
C ASP A 52 -13.87 5.00 -7.79
N ALA A 53 -13.72 3.68 -7.93
CA ALA A 53 -14.54 2.71 -7.21
C ALA A 53 -14.30 2.76 -5.68
N LEU A 54 -13.05 2.91 -5.25
CA LEU A 54 -12.69 3.07 -3.83
C LEU A 54 -13.23 4.38 -3.24
N ASP A 55 -13.09 5.49 -3.98
CA ASP A 55 -13.58 6.80 -3.56
C ASP A 55 -15.11 6.81 -3.49
N ARG A 56 -15.81 6.18 -4.45
CA ARG A 56 -17.27 5.99 -4.40
C ARG A 56 -17.72 5.15 -3.20
N ALA A 57 -17.03 4.06 -2.90
CA ALA A 57 -17.32 3.22 -1.74
C ALA A 57 -17.12 4.00 -0.43
N ARG A 58 -16.04 4.79 -0.33
CA ARG A 58 -15.76 5.65 0.83
C ARG A 58 -16.83 6.71 1.06
N VAL A 59 -17.29 7.37 0.02
CA VAL A 59 -18.34 8.41 0.11
C VAL A 59 -19.69 7.82 0.50
N ARG A 60 -20.00 6.60 0.06
CA ARG A 60 -21.26 5.91 0.39
C ARG A 60 -21.24 5.15 1.72
N GLY A 61 -20.07 5.01 2.35
CA GLY A 61 -19.91 4.18 3.54
C GLY A 61 -20.13 2.68 3.27
N GLU A 62 -20.01 2.27 2.00
CA GLU A 62 -20.15 0.89 1.55
C GLU A 62 -18.78 0.20 1.58
N GLU A 63 -18.74 -1.12 1.80
CA GLU A 63 -17.50 -1.87 1.63
C GLU A 63 -17.12 -1.86 0.13
N PRO A 64 -15.86 -1.51 -0.22
CA PRO A 64 -15.44 -1.53 -1.60
C PRO A 64 -15.55 -2.95 -2.18
N PRO A 65 -15.74 -3.08 -3.52
CA PRO A 65 -15.93 -4.38 -4.16
C PRO A 65 -14.85 -5.39 -3.75
N ALA A 66 -15.28 -6.60 -3.39
CA ALA A 66 -14.40 -7.66 -2.86
C ALA A 66 -13.23 -8.00 -3.81
N GLU A 67 -13.42 -7.82 -5.12
CA GLU A 67 -12.44 -8.05 -6.17
C GLU A 67 -11.29 -7.02 -6.14
N LEU A 68 -11.62 -5.74 -5.92
CA LEU A 68 -10.62 -4.67 -5.75
C LEU A 68 -9.89 -4.77 -4.41
N LEU A 69 -10.62 -5.21 -3.38
CA LEU A 69 -10.04 -5.51 -2.07
C LEU A 69 -9.09 -6.70 -2.11
N ALA A 70 -9.35 -7.73 -2.92
CA ALA A 70 -8.44 -8.86 -3.08
C ALA A 70 -7.12 -8.44 -3.77
N GLU A 71 -7.22 -7.59 -4.79
CA GLU A 71 -6.05 -7.09 -5.51
C GLU A 71 -5.19 -6.14 -4.65
N GLU A 72 -5.78 -5.36 -3.74
CA GLU A 72 -5.03 -4.60 -2.73
C GLU A 72 -4.54 -5.47 -1.55
N ARG A 73 -5.28 -6.51 -1.16
CA ARG A 73 -4.89 -7.43 -0.06
C ARG A 73 -3.69 -8.31 -0.43
N GLY A 74 -3.44 -8.55 -1.72
CA GLY A 74 -2.29 -9.31 -2.20
C GLY A 74 -0.98 -8.52 -2.26
N LEU A 75 -1.01 -7.19 -2.01
CA LEU A 75 0.13 -6.30 -2.21
C LEU A 75 0.32 -5.40 -0.99
N HIS A 76 1.26 -5.77 -0.12
CA HIS A 76 1.70 -4.83 0.91
C HIS A 76 2.23 -3.55 0.24
N SER A 77 1.81 -2.39 0.74
CA SER A 77 2.27 -1.08 0.24
C SER A 77 3.80 -0.93 0.20
N SER A 78 4.51 -1.64 1.09
CA SER A 78 5.98 -1.76 1.07
C SER A 78 6.50 -2.43 -0.20
N ILE A 79 5.85 -3.50 -0.66
CA ILE A 79 6.23 -4.22 -1.88
C ILE A 79 6.02 -3.33 -3.09
N GLU A 80 4.94 -2.57 -3.13
CA GLU A 80 4.69 -1.65 -4.25
C GLU A 80 5.77 -0.56 -4.35
N ALA A 81 6.21 -0.02 -3.22
CA ALA A 81 7.31 0.94 -3.16
C ALA A 81 8.63 0.30 -3.62
N ASP A 82 8.95 -0.90 -3.14
CA ASP A 82 10.17 -1.62 -3.50
C ASP A 82 10.19 -2.01 -4.99
N VAL A 83 9.07 -2.49 -5.54
CA VAL A 83 8.93 -2.81 -6.97
C VAL A 83 9.08 -1.55 -7.81
N LYS A 84 8.46 -0.44 -7.40
CA LYS A 84 8.63 0.86 -8.08
C LYS A 84 10.10 1.27 -8.10
N ASN A 85 10.79 1.19 -6.97
CA ASN A 85 12.22 1.53 -6.86
C ASN A 85 13.09 0.59 -7.71
N LEU A 86 12.74 -0.70 -7.79
CA LEU A 86 13.48 -1.69 -8.58
C LEU A 86 13.35 -1.48 -10.09
N LEU A 87 12.19 -1.03 -10.57
CA LEU A 87 11.88 -0.88 -11.99
C LEU A 87 12.12 0.54 -12.53
N GLN A 88 12.09 1.55 -11.66
CA GLN A 88 12.25 2.94 -12.06
C GLN A 88 13.67 3.23 -12.55
N GLY A 89 13.78 3.91 -13.69
CA GLY A 89 15.05 4.37 -14.25
C GLY A 89 15.80 3.33 -15.09
N LYS A 90 15.28 2.10 -15.21
CA LYS A 90 15.86 1.06 -16.08
C LYS A 90 15.51 1.29 -17.54
N THR A 91 16.41 0.87 -18.43
CA THR A 91 16.19 0.89 -19.88
C THR A 91 15.31 -0.28 -20.33
N TYR A 92 14.77 -0.22 -21.54
CA TYR A 92 13.92 -1.28 -22.06
C TYR A 92 14.64 -2.64 -22.06
N SER A 93 15.89 -2.67 -22.51
CA SER A 93 16.71 -3.90 -22.57
C SER A 93 17.03 -4.48 -21.18
N GLU A 94 17.32 -3.63 -20.19
CA GLU A 94 17.51 -4.07 -18.80
C GLU A 94 16.25 -4.70 -18.21
N LEU A 95 15.07 -4.15 -18.53
CA LEU A 95 13.79 -4.68 -18.09
C LEU A 95 13.49 -6.04 -18.76
N GLU A 96 13.91 -6.26 -20.01
CA GLU A 96 13.78 -7.58 -20.68
C GLU A 96 14.65 -8.66 -20.06
N VAL A 97 15.88 -8.32 -19.73
CA VAL A 97 16.80 -9.23 -19.03
C VAL A 97 16.23 -9.59 -17.66
N LEU A 98 15.70 -8.58 -16.94
CA LEU A 98 15.06 -8.78 -15.64
C LEU A 98 13.82 -9.68 -15.76
N GLN A 99 12.97 -9.46 -16.77
CA GLN A 99 11.81 -10.31 -17.05
C GLN A 99 12.22 -11.77 -17.24
N SER A 100 13.19 -12.02 -18.12
CA SER A 100 13.67 -13.36 -18.44
C SER A 100 14.27 -14.05 -17.22
N HIS A 101 15.00 -13.29 -16.39
CA HIS A 101 15.57 -13.80 -15.15
C HIS A 101 14.49 -14.22 -14.15
N ILE A 102 13.48 -13.36 -13.94
CA ILE A 102 12.37 -13.63 -13.00
C ILE A 102 11.56 -14.83 -13.48
N GLU A 103 11.19 -14.88 -14.77
CA GLU A 103 10.46 -16.01 -15.34
C GLU A 103 11.24 -17.32 -15.21
N SER A 104 12.56 -17.29 -15.43
CA SER A 104 13.43 -18.45 -15.23
C SER A 104 13.45 -18.90 -13.77
N GLN A 105 13.59 -17.96 -12.82
CA GLN A 105 13.56 -18.25 -11.38
C GLN A 105 12.22 -18.81 -10.90
N MET A 106 11.11 -18.37 -11.51
CA MET A 106 9.78 -18.90 -11.24
C MET A 106 9.64 -20.32 -11.79
N ARG A 107 10.09 -20.59 -13.01
CA ARG A 107 10.07 -21.94 -13.61
C ARG A 107 10.94 -22.94 -12.85
N SER A 108 12.08 -22.50 -12.31
CA SER A 108 12.98 -23.36 -11.51
C SER A 108 12.49 -23.60 -10.08
N GLY A 109 11.38 -22.98 -9.64
CA GLY A 109 10.82 -23.15 -8.29
C GLY A 109 11.71 -22.61 -7.17
N THR A 110 12.75 -21.85 -7.49
CA THR A 110 13.67 -21.22 -6.53
C THR A 110 13.14 -19.90 -5.97
N ALA A 111 12.04 -19.39 -6.53
CA ALA A 111 11.37 -18.17 -6.08
C ALA A 111 10.79 -18.35 -4.67
N LYS A 112 11.40 -17.69 -3.67
CA LYS A 112 10.95 -17.75 -2.27
C LYS A 112 9.57 -17.12 -2.05
N VAL A 113 9.18 -16.14 -2.86
CA VAL A 113 7.91 -15.41 -2.76
C VAL A 113 7.32 -15.25 -4.17
N VAL A 114 6.48 -16.20 -4.58
CA VAL A 114 5.89 -16.25 -5.94
C VAL A 114 5.02 -15.02 -6.22
N GLU A 115 4.19 -14.62 -5.26
CA GLU A 115 3.28 -13.47 -5.37
C GLU A 115 4.02 -12.13 -5.58
N TYR A 116 5.19 -11.97 -4.96
CA TYR A 116 6.06 -10.79 -5.18
C TYR A 116 6.54 -10.73 -6.63
N TRP A 117 7.02 -11.86 -7.17
CA TRP A 117 7.51 -11.90 -8.55
C TRP A 117 6.39 -11.77 -9.58
N GLU A 118 5.20 -12.30 -9.30
CA GLU A 118 4.00 -12.07 -10.12
C GLU A 118 3.61 -10.59 -10.14
N ALA A 119 3.64 -9.92 -8.99
CA ALA A 119 3.42 -8.48 -8.89
C ALA A 119 4.47 -7.67 -9.64
N VAL A 120 5.74 -8.08 -9.57
CA VAL A 120 6.83 -7.46 -10.35
C VAL A 120 6.56 -7.65 -11.84
N LEU A 121 6.21 -8.85 -12.31
CA LEU A 121 5.96 -9.13 -13.73
C LEU A 121 4.77 -8.33 -14.27
N LYS A 122 3.66 -8.26 -13.51
CA LYS A 122 2.50 -7.41 -13.87
C LYS A 122 2.92 -5.95 -14.09
N ARG A 123 3.70 -5.39 -13.16
CA ARG A 123 4.19 -4.00 -13.24
C ARG A 123 5.27 -3.80 -14.30
N LEU A 124 6.12 -4.80 -14.52
CA LEU A 124 7.24 -4.76 -15.43
C LEU A 124 6.78 -4.50 -16.87
N HIS A 125 5.65 -5.08 -17.29
CA HIS A 125 5.09 -4.82 -18.62
C HIS A 125 4.80 -3.33 -18.86
N ILE A 126 4.25 -2.63 -17.87
CA ILE A 126 3.97 -1.19 -17.94
C ILE A 126 5.26 -0.38 -17.93
N TYR A 127 6.25 -0.76 -17.13
CA TYR A 127 7.54 -0.08 -17.10
C TYR A 127 8.32 -0.27 -18.41
N LYS A 128 8.21 -1.44 -19.06
CA LYS A 128 8.72 -1.68 -20.41
C LYS A 128 8.07 -0.74 -21.42
N ALA A 129 6.74 -0.63 -21.41
CA ALA A 129 6.02 0.29 -22.30
C ALA A 129 6.43 1.76 -22.05
N LYS A 130 6.50 2.20 -20.78
CA LYS A 130 6.97 3.54 -20.40
C LYS A 130 8.43 3.80 -20.81
N ALA A 131 9.31 2.81 -20.72
CA ALA A 131 10.70 2.92 -21.15
C ALA A 131 10.80 2.99 -22.69
N CYS A 132 10.06 2.15 -23.40
CA CYS A 132 9.97 2.15 -24.86
C CYS A 132 9.54 3.53 -25.39
N LEU A 133 8.48 4.12 -24.84
CA LEU A 133 8.02 5.47 -25.20
C LEU A 133 9.09 6.53 -24.97
N LYS A 134 9.83 6.45 -23.86
CA LYS A 134 10.94 7.38 -23.57
C LYS A 134 12.08 7.24 -24.57
N GLU A 135 12.43 6.00 -24.95
CA GLU A 135 13.48 5.74 -25.93
C GLU A 135 13.08 6.20 -27.33
N ILE A 136 11.83 5.96 -27.75
CA ILE A 136 11.30 6.44 -29.03
C ILE A 136 11.30 7.97 -29.04
N HIS A 137 10.79 8.60 -27.98
CA HIS A 137 10.80 10.06 -27.84
C HIS A 137 12.22 10.64 -27.85
N ALA A 138 13.16 10.02 -27.14
CA ALA A 138 14.56 10.44 -27.15
C ALA A 138 15.19 10.31 -28.55
N LYS A 139 14.90 9.24 -29.29
CA LYS A 139 15.36 9.06 -30.68
C LYS A 139 14.77 10.12 -31.61
N MET A 140 13.48 10.44 -31.48
CA MET A 140 12.82 11.51 -32.25
C MET A 140 13.44 12.87 -31.95
N LEU A 141 13.64 13.18 -30.67
CA LEU A 141 14.28 14.42 -30.24
C LEU A 141 15.72 14.52 -30.77
N HIS A 142 16.47 13.43 -30.74
CA HIS A 142 17.84 13.40 -31.26
C HIS A 142 17.88 13.65 -32.77
N LYS A 143 16.94 13.07 -33.54
CA LYS A 143 16.79 13.38 -34.96
C LYS A 143 16.44 14.85 -35.19
N HIS A 144 15.48 15.38 -34.44
CA HIS A 144 15.09 16.79 -34.55
C HIS A 144 16.25 17.74 -34.25
N LEU A 145 17.06 17.43 -33.22
CA LEU A 145 18.28 18.18 -32.90
C LEU A 145 19.33 18.09 -34.02
N GLN A 146 19.54 16.92 -34.62
CA GLN A 146 20.45 16.75 -35.77
C GLN A 146 20.00 17.57 -37.00
N TYR A 147 18.69 17.74 -37.21
CA TYR A 147 18.16 18.58 -38.28
C TYR A 147 18.30 20.09 -38.00
N LEU A 148 18.35 20.50 -36.72
CA LEU A 148 18.60 21.89 -36.32
C LEU A 148 20.10 22.24 -36.30
N GLU A 149 20.97 21.25 -36.47
CA GLU A 149 22.43 21.39 -36.45
C GLU A 149 23.09 21.52 -37.84
N PRO A 150 22.63 22.39 -38.76
CA PRO A 150 23.53 22.89 -39.80
C PRO A 150 23.55 24.43 -39.90
N HIS A 151 24.59 25.07 -39.30
CA HIS A 151 25.39 26.18 -39.89
C HIS A 151 26.32 26.97 -38.91
N SER A 152 26.62 26.52 -37.70
CA SER A 152 27.52 27.28 -36.80
C SER A 152 29.01 26.92 -36.88
N GLU A 153 29.49 26.32 -37.99
CA GLU A 153 30.93 26.05 -38.22
C GLU A 153 31.43 26.55 -39.59
N SER A 154 30.85 27.63 -40.13
CA SER A 154 31.45 28.33 -41.27
C SER A 154 31.14 29.82 -41.28
N GLU A 155 31.52 30.53 -40.21
CA GLU A 155 31.74 31.97 -40.25
C GLU A 155 33.09 32.27 -39.59
N ASP A 156 34.17 31.81 -40.24
CA ASP A 156 35.43 32.55 -40.21
C ASP A 156 35.49 33.39 -41.49
N GLU A 157 35.39 34.68 -41.25
CA GLU A 157 35.59 35.86 -42.08
C GLU A 157 36.54 35.77 -43.31
N LEU A 158 36.00 36.28 -44.46
CA LEU A 158 36.62 37.28 -45.38
C LEU A 158 37.73 36.78 -46.37
N GLU A 159 37.81 37.09 -47.68
CA GLU A 159 37.21 38.08 -48.61
C GLU A 159 37.31 37.55 -50.08
N ALA A 160 36.34 37.89 -50.96
CA ALA A 160 36.53 38.43 -52.33
C ALA A 160 35.28 38.29 -53.23
N GLU A 161 34.70 39.43 -53.61
CA GLU A 161 33.63 39.71 -54.61
C GLU A 161 34.03 39.42 -56.10
N PRO A 162 33.19 39.62 -57.15
CA PRO A 162 31.82 39.13 -57.43
C PRO A 162 31.55 38.66 -58.90
N GLY A 163 30.50 37.83 -59.11
CA GLY A 163 29.66 37.69 -60.34
C GLY A 163 30.09 36.73 -61.49
N PRO A 164 29.21 36.38 -62.48
CA PRO A 164 27.75 36.23 -62.48
C PRO A 164 27.21 34.93 -63.17
N GLU A 165 25.98 34.51 -62.81
CA GLU A 165 24.92 33.88 -63.65
C GLU A 165 25.12 32.47 -64.30
N PRO A 166 24.07 31.80 -64.83
CA PRO A 166 23.00 31.08 -64.11
C PRO A 166 22.78 29.66 -64.70
N LYS A 167 21.84 28.85 -64.15
CA LYS A 167 20.80 28.08 -64.90
C LYS A 167 20.21 26.91 -64.09
N VAL A 168 18.88 27.01 -63.89
CA VAL A 168 17.80 25.99 -64.03
C VAL A 168 18.19 24.54 -63.81
N GLU A 169 17.51 23.76 -62.98
CA GLU A 169 16.08 23.35 -62.92
C GLU A 169 16.10 22.24 -61.83
N ASP A 170 15.12 21.92 -60.99
CA ASP A 170 13.67 22.02 -61.05
C ASP A 170 13.09 21.59 -59.68
N SER A 171 11.85 22.00 -59.42
CA SER A 171 10.85 21.40 -58.52
C SER A 171 11.07 21.50 -56.99
N ILE A 172 10.45 22.43 -56.25
CA ILE A 172 9.01 22.64 -55.94
C ILE A 172 8.46 21.62 -54.91
N GLN A 173 8.21 22.16 -53.70
CA GLN A 173 7.09 21.88 -52.77
C GLN A 173 7.07 20.52 -52.01
N ASP A 174 6.76 20.40 -50.73
CA ASP A 174 6.15 21.34 -49.78
C ASP A 174 6.58 21.02 -48.34
N LEU A 175 6.72 22.10 -47.57
CA LEU A 175 6.87 22.13 -46.13
C LEU A 175 5.46 22.08 -45.50
N GLU A 176 5.10 20.97 -44.86
CA GLU A 176 4.03 20.95 -43.86
C GLU A 176 4.50 20.15 -42.64
N ASP A 177 5.01 20.88 -41.66
CA ASP A 177 5.13 20.42 -40.29
C ASP A 177 4.63 21.54 -39.37
N ALA A 178 3.98 21.16 -38.27
CA ALA A 178 3.34 22.00 -37.24
C ALA A 178 1.90 22.48 -37.51
N GLN A 179 0.91 21.64 -37.17
CA GLN A 179 -0.35 22.13 -36.62
C GLN A 179 -0.46 21.77 -35.14
N THR A 180 -0.39 22.84 -34.34
CA THR A 180 -0.62 22.88 -32.90
C THR A 180 -2.10 23.13 -32.65
N PHE A 181 -2.61 22.47 -31.61
CA PHE A 181 -3.96 22.53 -31.07
C PHE A 181 -4.42 23.94 -30.66
N SER A 182 -5.68 24.29 -31.00
CA SER A 182 -6.67 25.09 -30.22
C SER A 182 -7.51 26.01 -31.13
N PRO A 183 -8.87 25.99 -31.09
CA PRO A 183 -9.69 26.93 -31.86
C PRO A 183 -10.33 28.02 -30.97
N GLU A 184 -10.25 29.27 -31.42
CA GLU A 184 -11.22 30.39 -31.26
C GLU A 184 -10.64 31.66 -31.91
N PRO A 185 -11.43 32.69 -32.29
CA PRO A 185 -12.77 32.72 -32.89
C PRO A 185 -12.76 33.53 -34.23
N ILE A 186 -13.67 33.25 -35.17
CA ILE A 186 -13.76 34.02 -36.43
C ILE A 186 -14.89 35.06 -36.34
N LEU A 187 -14.50 36.32 -36.54
CA LEU A 187 -15.35 37.47 -36.83
C LEU A 187 -15.86 37.40 -38.28
N HIS A 188 -17.16 37.62 -38.49
CA HIS A 188 -17.73 37.91 -39.80
C HIS A 188 -18.81 38.99 -39.69
N GLU A 189 -18.47 40.19 -40.17
CA GLU A 189 -19.38 41.17 -40.78
C GLU A 189 -19.57 40.76 -42.27
N GLU A 190 -20.59 41.09 -43.06
CA GLU A 190 -21.93 41.67 -42.90
C GLU A 190 -22.73 41.36 -44.20
N ALA A 191 -24.07 41.45 -44.11
CA ALA A 191 -25.03 41.88 -45.16
C ALA A 191 -25.94 40.82 -45.85
N HIS A 192 -27.20 40.73 -45.38
CA HIS A 192 -28.38 40.95 -46.23
C HIS A 192 -29.63 41.12 -45.34
N GLU A 193 -30.33 42.25 -45.51
CA GLU A 193 -31.60 42.60 -44.87
C GLU A 193 -32.75 41.72 -45.36
N ALA A 194 -33.57 41.21 -44.42
CA ALA A 194 -34.98 40.90 -44.64
C ALA A 194 -35.73 41.11 -43.32
N GLU A 195 -36.75 41.96 -43.37
CA GLU A 195 -37.65 42.33 -42.28
C GLU A 195 -38.41 41.09 -41.76
N GLU A 196 -38.15 40.64 -40.53
CA GLU A 196 -39.15 39.92 -39.73
C GLU A 196 -39.03 40.34 -38.25
N GLU A 197 -40.08 41.04 -37.81
CA GLU A 197 -40.69 41.03 -36.48
C GLU A 197 -39.75 40.98 -35.26
N ALA A 198 -39.61 42.13 -34.58
CA ALA A 198 -38.94 42.25 -33.29
C ALA A 198 -39.54 41.29 -32.25
N GLY A 199 -38.94 40.10 -32.14
CA GLY A 199 -39.26 39.10 -31.13
C GLY A 199 -39.01 39.66 -29.74
N SER A 200 -40.10 39.89 -29.01
CA SER A 200 -40.12 40.20 -27.58
C SER A 200 -39.50 39.05 -26.77
N PHE A 201 -38.20 39.14 -26.47
CA PHE A 201 -37.51 38.25 -25.52
C PHE A 201 -37.06 39.02 -24.27
N SER A 202 -37.98 39.75 -23.65
CA SER A 202 -37.85 40.13 -22.25
C SER A 202 -38.62 39.10 -21.42
N PRO A 203 -38.00 38.44 -20.42
CA PRO A 203 -38.71 37.47 -19.60
C PRO A 203 -39.87 38.14 -18.87
N GLU A 204 -41.02 37.47 -18.85
CA GLU A 204 -42.20 37.93 -18.13
C GLU A 204 -41.92 37.83 -16.62
N LEU A 205 -42.00 38.96 -15.90
CA LEU A 205 -41.83 39.00 -14.46
C LEU A 205 -43.03 38.28 -13.82
N LEU A 206 -42.82 37.03 -13.42
CA LEU A 206 -43.66 36.35 -12.44
C LEU A 206 -43.71 37.23 -11.18
N HIS A 207 -44.85 37.88 -10.94
CA HIS A 207 -45.19 38.33 -9.60
C HIS A 207 -45.25 37.06 -8.75
N GLY A 208 -44.24 36.90 -7.88
CA GLY A 208 -44.26 35.87 -6.86
C GLY A 208 -45.57 35.97 -6.09
N ASP A 209 -46.28 34.86 -6.02
CA ASP A 209 -47.42 34.70 -5.12
C ASP A 209 -46.96 35.16 -3.73
N GLU A 210 -47.57 36.23 -3.19
CA GLU A 210 -47.23 36.83 -1.89
C GLU A 210 -47.55 35.90 -0.69
N ASN A 211 -47.68 34.60 -0.93
CA ASN A 211 -47.95 33.55 0.04
C ASN A 211 -46.77 32.58 0.23
N GLU A 212 -45.55 32.93 -0.18
CA GLU A 212 -44.38 32.28 0.39
C GLU A 212 -44.11 32.86 1.78
N GLU A 213 -44.56 32.12 2.78
CA GLU A 213 -44.32 32.38 4.20
C GLU A 213 -42.81 32.46 4.41
N ALA A 214 -42.29 33.69 4.51
CA ALA A 214 -40.87 33.94 4.66
C ALA A 214 -40.38 33.21 5.91
N ILE A 215 -39.62 32.13 5.71
CA ILE A 215 -39.10 31.31 6.79
C ILE A 215 -38.06 32.15 7.54
N ASP A 216 -38.33 32.44 8.81
CA ASP A 216 -37.39 33.15 9.67
C ASP A 216 -36.07 32.33 9.75
N PRO A 217 -34.91 32.93 9.41
CA PRO A 217 -33.61 32.25 9.47
C PRO A 217 -33.29 31.67 10.86
N GLU A 218 -33.92 32.17 11.91
CA GLU A 218 -33.76 31.65 13.27
C GLU A 218 -34.59 30.39 13.50
N GLU A 219 -35.81 30.32 12.95
CA GLU A 219 -36.66 29.13 13.00
C GLU A 219 -36.10 27.98 12.15
N ASP A 220 -35.61 28.27 10.93
CA ASP A 220 -35.00 27.24 10.08
C ASP A 220 -33.76 26.62 10.74
N ARG A 221 -32.92 27.46 11.36
CA ARG A 221 -31.77 27.00 12.14
C ARG A 221 -32.19 26.11 13.31
N ALA A 222 -33.25 26.49 14.04
CA ALA A 222 -33.78 25.70 15.14
C ALA A 222 -34.36 24.35 14.67
N ILE A 223 -35.03 24.33 13.51
CA ILE A 223 -35.53 23.11 12.87
C ILE A 223 -34.36 22.20 12.46
N LEU A 224 -33.30 22.77 11.90
CA LEU A 224 -32.10 22.04 11.50
C LEU A 224 -31.36 21.43 12.71
N GLU A 225 -31.23 22.18 13.81
CA GLU A 225 -30.62 21.68 15.04
C GLU A 225 -31.45 20.56 15.68
N ARG A 226 -32.79 20.69 15.71
CA ARG A 226 -33.68 19.61 16.18
C ARG A 226 -33.54 18.35 15.34
N LYS A 227 -33.50 18.47 14.01
CA LYS A 227 -33.27 17.34 13.09
C LYS A 227 -31.89 16.72 13.33
N ARG A 228 -30.85 17.53 13.56
CA ARG A 228 -29.49 17.06 13.85
C ARG A 228 -29.42 16.28 15.17
N ILE A 229 -30.09 16.77 16.21
CA ILE A 229 -30.17 16.10 17.52
C ILE A 229 -30.92 14.77 17.37
N ALA A 230 -32.03 14.74 16.64
CA ALA A 230 -32.79 13.50 16.41
C ALA A 230 -31.96 12.42 15.69
N VAL A 231 -31.17 12.80 14.68
CA VAL A 231 -30.27 11.86 13.97
C VAL A 231 -29.16 11.34 14.88
N LEU A 232 -28.59 12.20 15.73
CA LEU A 232 -27.58 11.80 16.70
C LEU A 232 -28.16 10.87 17.76
N GLU A 233 -29.36 11.16 18.26
CA GLU A 233 -30.09 10.30 19.20
C GLU A 233 -30.46 8.96 18.57
N GLU A 234 -30.89 8.93 17.31
CA GLU A 234 -31.19 7.70 16.57
C GLU A 234 -29.92 6.87 16.32
N GLN A 235 -28.81 7.51 15.94
CA GLN A 235 -27.51 6.83 15.85
C GLN A 235 -27.05 6.30 17.20
N GLN A 236 -27.19 7.08 18.26
CA GLN A 236 -26.78 6.69 19.61
C GLN A 236 -27.65 5.54 20.14
N LYS A 237 -28.95 5.55 19.84
CA LYS A 237 -29.87 4.46 20.14
C LYS A 237 -29.54 3.21 19.31
N ARG A 238 -29.23 3.33 18.01
CA ARG A 238 -28.73 2.21 17.18
C ARG A 238 -27.44 1.62 17.73
N ILE A 239 -26.52 2.46 18.19
CA ILE A 239 -25.26 2.02 18.82
C ILE A 239 -25.56 1.31 20.15
N GLN A 240 -26.45 1.84 20.98
CA GLN A 240 -26.86 1.20 22.24
C GLN A 240 -27.61 -0.11 22.02
N GLU A 241 -28.51 -0.19 21.04
CA GLU A 241 -29.22 -1.41 20.65
C GLU A 241 -28.24 -2.45 20.08
N ALA A 242 -27.27 -2.05 19.26
CA ALA A 242 -26.20 -2.92 18.77
C ALA A 242 -25.22 -3.37 19.87
N MET A 243 -25.04 -2.57 20.93
CA MET A 243 -24.29 -2.94 22.13
C MET A 243 -25.10 -3.89 23.03
N ALA A 244 -26.42 -3.74 23.11
CA ALA A 244 -27.31 -4.57 23.91
C ALA A 244 -27.68 -5.90 23.24
N SER A 245 -27.67 -5.97 21.91
CA SER A 245 -27.96 -7.19 21.13
C SER A 245 -26.74 -8.07 20.89
N LYS A 246 -25.54 -7.67 21.37
CA LYS A 246 -24.38 -8.56 21.40
C LYS A 246 -24.55 -9.56 22.56
N PRO A 247 -24.55 -10.88 22.30
CA PRO A 247 -24.36 -11.84 23.38
C PRO A 247 -23.02 -11.54 24.06
N THR A 248 -23.02 -11.62 25.39
CA THR A 248 -21.83 -11.45 26.23
C THR A 248 -20.65 -12.26 25.68
N PRO A 249 -19.49 -11.64 25.43
CA PRO A 249 -18.37 -12.37 24.87
C PRO A 249 -17.88 -13.37 25.92
N SER A 250 -17.73 -14.63 25.52
CA SER A 250 -17.04 -15.67 26.30
C SER A 250 -15.56 -15.36 26.55
N GLU A 251 -15.06 -14.19 26.13
CA GLU A 251 -13.67 -13.73 26.20
C GLU A 251 -13.19 -13.53 27.64
N ASP A 252 -14.05 -13.03 28.55
CA ASP A 252 -13.70 -12.86 29.97
C ASP A 252 -13.30 -14.19 30.63
N ASN A 253 -13.86 -15.31 30.17
CA ASN A 253 -13.58 -16.62 30.74
C ASN A 253 -12.18 -17.13 30.36
N LEU A 254 -11.66 -16.78 29.18
CA LEU A 254 -10.37 -17.25 28.69
C LEU A 254 -9.22 -16.51 29.39
N GLU A 255 -9.33 -15.18 29.51
CA GLU A 255 -8.37 -14.36 30.25
C GLU A 255 -8.36 -14.73 31.74
N LEU A 256 -9.54 -14.89 32.37
CA LEU A 256 -9.60 -15.36 33.77
C LEU A 256 -8.97 -16.74 33.96
N LYS A 257 -9.15 -17.66 32.99
CA LYS A 257 -8.52 -18.99 33.02
C LYS A 257 -7.01 -18.88 32.90
N VAL A 258 -6.49 -17.99 32.06
CA VAL A 258 -5.05 -17.75 31.94
C VAL A 258 -4.50 -17.12 33.22
N MET A 259 -5.17 -16.13 33.79
CA MET A 259 -4.80 -15.55 35.09
C MET A 259 -4.79 -16.61 36.20
N LYS A 260 -5.79 -17.50 36.21
CA LYS A 260 -5.87 -18.62 37.17
C LYS A 260 -4.78 -19.66 36.93
N ALA A 261 -4.46 -19.99 35.68
CA ALA A 261 -3.39 -20.93 35.32
C ALA A 261 -1.98 -20.37 35.57
N MET A 262 -1.82 -19.05 35.51
CA MET A 262 -0.57 -18.33 35.76
C MET A 262 -0.25 -18.15 37.26
N GLY A 263 -1.22 -18.46 38.14
CA GLY A 263 -1.11 -18.28 39.59
C GLY A 263 -1.24 -16.81 40.02
N ALA A 264 -1.34 -16.58 41.33
CA ALA A 264 -1.38 -15.24 41.90
C ALA A 264 -0.14 -14.41 41.50
N MET A 265 -0.26 -13.09 41.52
CA MET A 265 0.83 -12.20 41.14
C MET A 265 1.96 -12.25 42.19
N GLU A 266 2.87 -13.21 42.07
CA GLU A 266 4.07 -13.33 42.91
C GLU A 266 4.95 -12.06 42.84
N GLU A 267 5.51 -11.69 43.99
CA GLU A 267 6.25 -10.45 44.27
C GLU A 267 7.53 -10.36 43.42
N GLY A 268 7.40 -9.82 42.21
CA GLY A 268 8.51 -9.77 41.24
C GLY A 268 8.08 -9.86 39.79
N ASP A 269 6.89 -10.32 39.47
CA ASP A 269 6.53 -10.46 38.06
C ASP A 269 5.95 -9.16 37.50
N ALA A 270 6.44 -8.77 36.33
CA ALA A 270 5.94 -7.64 35.56
C ALA A 270 5.16 -8.12 34.33
N VAL A 271 4.11 -7.38 33.95
CA VAL A 271 3.43 -7.57 32.67
C VAL A 271 4.42 -7.20 31.57
N PHE A 272 4.69 -8.14 30.68
CA PHE A 272 5.57 -7.91 29.54
C PHE A 272 4.77 -7.19 28.46
N GLY A 273 4.80 -5.85 28.48
CA GLY A 273 3.99 -4.99 27.61
C GLY A 273 4.51 -4.86 26.18
N SER A 274 3.63 -4.35 25.31
CA SER A 274 3.73 -4.18 23.85
C SER A 274 4.95 -3.44 23.28
N GLY A 275 5.88 -2.97 24.12
CA GLY A 275 7.15 -2.36 23.69
C GLY A 275 8.28 -3.38 23.42
N ALA A 276 8.09 -4.66 23.73
CA ALA A 276 9.08 -5.73 23.50
C ALA A 276 8.72 -6.65 22.32
N GLU A 277 7.58 -6.42 21.67
CA GLU A 277 7.23 -7.04 20.40
C GLU A 277 8.15 -6.47 19.32
N VAL A 278 8.92 -7.35 18.68
CA VAL A 278 9.74 -6.95 17.55
C VAL A 278 8.84 -6.98 16.32
N ASN A 279 8.73 -5.85 15.62
CA ASN A 279 8.01 -5.80 14.37
C ASN A 279 8.77 -6.68 13.37
N LEU A 280 8.24 -7.87 13.12
CA LEU A 280 8.69 -8.68 12.01
C LEU A 280 8.16 -7.98 10.76
N ASP A 281 9.05 -7.59 9.86
CA ASP A 281 8.68 -6.97 8.58
C ASP A 281 7.56 -7.78 7.93
N SER A 282 6.58 -7.08 7.35
CA SER A 282 5.33 -7.67 6.85
C SER A 282 5.62 -8.80 5.86
N GLN A 283 5.60 -10.04 6.35
CA GLN A 283 5.77 -11.22 5.51
C GLN A 283 4.46 -11.46 4.77
N VAL A 284 4.54 -11.61 3.44
CA VAL A 284 3.40 -12.04 2.63
C VAL A 284 3.24 -13.53 2.86
N TYR A 285 2.18 -13.95 3.55
CA TYR A 285 1.93 -15.38 3.72
C TYR A 285 1.02 -15.88 2.58
N TRP A 286 1.36 -17.06 2.04
CA TRP A 286 0.65 -17.78 0.94
C TRP A 286 -0.86 -18.02 1.14
N TRP A 287 -1.40 -17.68 2.32
CA TRP A 287 -2.80 -17.84 2.70
C TRP A 287 -3.54 -16.50 2.86
N HIS A 288 -2.87 -15.35 2.68
CA HIS A 288 -3.43 -14.01 2.85
C HIS A 288 -4.70 -13.76 2.01
N ASP A 289 -4.79 -14.40 0.84
CA ASP A 289 -5.94 -14.29 -0.05
C ASP A 289 -7.17 -15.03 0.48
N LYS A 290 -6.95 -16.14 1.21
CA LYS A 290 -8.03 -16.98 1.75
C LYS A 290 -8.48 -16.55 3.15
N TYR A 291 -7.57 -16.01 3.95
CA TYR A 291 -7.88 -15.62 5.33
C TYR A 291 -7.31 -14.24 5.65
N ARG A 292 -8.12 -13.40 6.30
CA ARG A 292 -7.69 -12.10 6.78
C ARG A 292 -6.58 -12.28 7.82
N PRO A 293 -5.36 -11.76 7.56
CA PRO A 293 -4.24 -11.87 8.50
C PRO A 293 -4.58 -11.19 9.82
N ARG A 294 -4.23 -11.87 10.92
CA ARG A 294 -4.49 -11.38 12.28
C ARG A 294 -3.26 -11.55 13.15
N LYS A 295 -2.96 -10.54 13.95
CA LYS A 295 -2.02 -10.70 15.05
C LYS A 295 -2.70 -11.43 16.20
N PRO A 296 -2.10 -12.50 16.74
CA PRO A 296 -2.64 -13.18 17.91
C PRO A 296 -2.63 -12.26 19.13
N LYS A 297 -3.66 -12.34 19.96
CA LYS A 297 -3.64 -11.71 21.28
C LYS A 297 -2.62 -12.47 22.15
N TYR A 298 -1.96 -11.80 23.08
CA TYR A 298 -1.07 -12.47 24.03
C TYR A 298 -1.13 -11.83 25.42
N PHE A 299 -0.86 -12.64 26.44
CA PHE A 299 -0.72 -12.21 27.83
C PHE A 299 0.58 -12.77 28.40
N ASN A 300 1.63 -11.97 28.29
CA ASN A 300 3.00 -12.35 28.61
C ASN A 300 3.43 -11.75 29.96
N ARG A 301 4.18 -12.51 30.75
CA ARG A 301 4.68 -12.12 32.07
C ARG A 301 6.17 -12.43 32.17
N VAL A 302 6.95 -11.45 32.64
CA VAL A 302 8.38 -11.66 32.95
C VAL A 302 8.49 -11.99 34.42
N HIS A 303 9.09 -13.13 34.73
CA HIS A 303 9.43 -13.49 36.09
C HIS A 303 10.76 -12.80 36.43
N THR A 304 10.71 -11.73 37.23
CA THR A 304 11.91 -11.07 37.74
C THR A 304 12.07 -11.37 39.22
N GLY A 305 13.30 -11.52 39.67
CA GLY A 305 13.55 -11.82 41.07
C GLY A 305 14.96 -11.48 41.49
N TYR A 306 15.18 -11.56 42.79
CA TYR A 306 16.47 -11.30 43.41
C TYR A 306 17.37 -12.53 43.35
N GLU A 307 18.64 -12.33 42.99
CA GLU A 307 19.65 -13.37 43.07
C GLU A 307 20.58 -13.09 44.25
N TRP A 308 20.39 -13.79 45.36
CA TRP A 308 21.25 -13.68 46.54
C TRP A 308 22.54 -14.49 46.37
N ASN A 309 23.40 -14.06 45.45
CA ASN A 309 24.75 -14.62 45.32
C ASN A 309 25.66 -14.12 46.48
N LYS A 310 26.85 -14.71 46.66
CA LYS A 310 27.77 -14.35 47.75
C LYS A 310 28.20 -12.88 47.73
N TYR A 311 28.25 -12.26 46.54
CA TYR A 311 28.56 -10.85 46.36
C TYR A 311 27.37 -9.94 46.71
N ASN A 312 26.15 -10.33 46.34
CA ASN A 312 24.95 -9.58 46.63
C ASN A 312 24.62 -9.65 48.13
N GLN A 313 24.91 -10.78 48.78
CA GLN A 313 24.80 -10.93 50.24
C GLN A 313 25.74 -10.00 51.04
N THR A 314 26.80 -9.45 50.42
CA THR A 314 27.73 -8.53 51.11
C THR A 314 27.44 -7.05 50.84
N HIS A 315 26.62 -6.75 49.83
CA HIS A 315 26.35 -5.39 49.37
C HIS A 315 24.89 -4.97 49.47
N TYR A 316 23.98 -5.92 49.66
CA TYR A 316 22.55 -5.70 49.74
C TYR A 316 21.99 -6.41 50.96
N ASP A 317 20.98 -5.78 51.57
CA ASP A 317 20.29 -6.27 52.76
C ASP A 317 18.80 -6.42 52.44
N HIS A 318 18.02 -6.96 53.38
CA HIS A 318 16.56 -7.11 53.20
C HIS A 318 15.86 -5.78 52.89
N ASP A 319 16.34 -4.68 53.48
CA ASP A 319 15.76 -3.34 53.31
C ASP A 319 16.29 -2.61 52.06
N ASN A 320 17.37 -3.10 51.46
CA ASN A 320 17.89 -2.61 50.18
C ASN A 320 18.31 -3.81 49.32
N PRO A 321 17.35 -4.53 48.72
CA PRO A 321 17.63 -5.75 47.99
C PRO A 321 18.40 -5.47 46.69
N PRO A 322 19.11 -6.48 46.14
CA PRO A 322 19.84 -6.33 44.89
C PRO A 322 18.91 -5.96 43.72
N PRO A 323 19.44 -5.42 42.61
CA PRO A 323 18.65 -5.20 41.40
C PRO A 323 17.97 -6.49 40.95
N LYS A 324 16.69 -6.39 40.57
CA LYS A 324 15.93 -7.54 40.05
C LYS A 324 16.51 -7.97 38.71
N ILE A 325 16.75 -9.27 38.57
CA ILE A 325 17.17 -9.87 37.31
C ILE A 325 16.05 -10.70 36.72
N VAL A 326 16.03 -10.84 35.39
CA VAL A 326 15.09 -11.74 34.73
C VAL A 326 15.46 -13.18 35.04
N GLN A 327 14.53 -13.90 35.65
CA GLN A 327 14.69 -15.31 36.04
C GLN A 327 13.95 -16.26 35.09
N GLY A 328 12.96 -15.77 34.35
CA GLY A 328 12.21 -16.58 33.40
C GLY A 328 11.14 -15.77 32.67
N TYR A 329 10.48 -16.42 31.72
CA TYR A 329 9.38 -15.85 30.95
C TYR A 329 8.19 -16.80 30.94
N LYS A 330 7.00 -16.22 30.96
CA LYS A 330 5.73 -16.93 30.80
C LYS A 330 4.94 -16.32 29.65
N PHE A 331 4.91 -17.01 28.52
CA PHE A 331 4.15 -16.62 27.34
C PHE A 331 2.80 -17.32 27.33
N ASN A 332 1.73 -16.55 27.12
CA ASN A 332 0.41 -17.09 26.79
C ASN A 332 -0.05 -16.42 25.51
N ILE A 333 -0.10 -17.18 24.43
CA ILE A 333 -0.46 -16.64 23.12
C ILE A 333 -1.77 -17.29 22.68
N PHE A 334 -2.72 -16.45 22.30
CA PHE A 334 -4.09 -16.84 22.00
C PHE A 334 -4.28 -17.00 20.48
N TYR A 335 -4.64 -18.23 20.10
CA TYR A 335 -4.97 -18.67 18.75
C TYR A 335 -6.38 -19.33 18.70
N PRO A 336 -7.47 -18.63 19.09
CA PRO A 336 -8.82 -19.19 19.09
C PRO A 336 -9.33 -19.59 17.70
N ASP A 337 -8.94 -18.84 16.66
CA ASP A 337 -9.46 -18.96 15.29
C ASP A 337 -8.52 -19.74 14.35
N LEU A 338 -7.65 -20.61 14.90
CA LEU A 338 -6.70 -21.36 14.09
C LEU A 338 -7.46 -22.29 13.13
N VAL A 339 -7.14 -22.21 11.83
CA VAL A 339 -7.83 -23.00 10.79
C VAL A 339 -7.63 -24.50 11.05
N ASP A 340 -6.38 -24.88 11.33
CA ASP A 340 -6.01 -26.25 11.64
C ASP A 340 -5.68 -26.39 13.13
N LYS A 341 -6.70 -26.69 13.94
CA LYS A 341 -6.54 -26.91 15.40
C LYS A 341 -5.72 -28.15 15.74
N THR A 342 -5.41 -29.01 14.76
CA THR A 342 -4.59 -30.22 14.97
C THR A 342 -3.10 -29.92 14.97
N LYS A 343 -2.69 -28.85 14.29
CA LYS A 343 -1.29 -28.40 14.26
C LYS A 343 -1.05 -27.40 15.38
N ALA A 344 -0.15 -27.76 16.29
CA ALA A 344 0.25 -26.89 17.37
C ALA A 344 1.23 -25.82 16.87
N PRO A 345 1.11 -24.56 17.33
CA PRO A 345 2.10 -23.54 17.08
C PRO A 345 3.50 -23.94 17.59
N VAL A 346 4.53 -23.58 16.83
CA VAL A 346 5.94 -23.89 17.11
C VAL A 346 6.70 -22.59 17.40
N TYR A 347 7.77 -22.64 18.18
CA TYR A 347 8.64 -21.47 18.39
C TYR A 347 10.09 -21.75 17.95
N THR A 348 10.78 -20.70 17.52
CA THR A 348 12.20 -20.73 17.13
C THR A 348 12.96 -19.61 17.84
N ILE A 349 14.22 -19.85 18.19
CA ILE A 349 15.09 -18.86 18.82
C ILE A 349 16.11 -18.37 17.79
N GLU A 350 16.08 -17.08 17.49
CA GLU A 350 17.00 -16.40 16.57
C GLU A 350 17.91 -15.47 17.37
N LYS A 351 19.14 -15.26 16.88
CA LYS A 351 20.08 -14.34 17.51
C LYS A 351 19.70 -12.91 17.10
N ASP A 352 19.41 -12.05 18.08
CA ASP A 352 19.26 -10.62 17.84
C ASP A 352 20.67 -10.10 17.52
N GLY A 353 20.89 -9.38 16.42
CA GLY A 353 22.21 -8.90 16.00
C GLY A 353 22.87 -7.90 16.97
N SER A 354 22.24 -7.66 18.12
CA SER A 354 22.75 -6.89 19.25
C SER A 354 23.67 -7.74 20.13
N SER A 355 24.60 -7.08 20.84
CA SER A 355 25.53 -7.65 21.84
C SER A 355 24.88 -8.86 22.51
N GLY A 356 25.43 -10.09 22.33
CA GLY A 356 24.76 -11.40 22.48
C GLY A 356 24.11 -11.78 23.82
N GLU A 357 23.79 -10.80 24.66
CA GLU A 357 22.99 -10.79 25.87
C GLU A 357 21.49 -11.03 25.61
N THR A 358 20.97 -10.72 24.42
CA THR A 358 19.56 -10.89 24.06
C THR A 358 19.38 -11.78 22.81
N CYS A 359 18.23 -12.44 22.72
CA CYS A 359 17.82 -13.24 21.56
C CYS A 359 16.32 -13.04 21.28
N LEU A 360 15.89 -13.38 20.07
CA LEU A 360 14.49 -13.28 19.65
C LEU A 360 13.84 -14.65 19.70
N ILE A 361 12.72 -14.77 20.41
CA ILE A 361 11.85 -15.93 20.34
C ILE A 361 10.70 -15.63 19.39
N ARG A 362 10.64 -16.33 18.25
CA ARG A 362 9.59 -16.21 17.24
C ARG A 362 8.62 -17.37 17.35
N PHE A 363 7.33 -17.07 17.32
CA PHE A 363 6.23 -18.03 17.38
C PHE A 363 5.54 -18.13 16.02
N HIS A 364 5.37 -19.36 15.57
CA HIS A 364 4.78 -19.75 14.30
C HIS A 364 3.49 -20.53 14.55
N ALA A 365 2.34 -19.98 14.15
CA ALA A 365 1.05 -20.65 14.31
C ALA A 365 0.45 -21.15 13.00
N GLY A 366 0.67 -20.40 11.91
CA GLY A 366 0.03 -20.65 10.61
C GLY A 366 -1.32 -19.92 10.46
N PRO A 367 -2.00 -20.09 9.31
CA PRO A 367 -3.19 -19.33 8.95
C PRO A 367 -4.31 -19.40 10.02
N PRO A 368 -4.94 -18.27 10.40
CA PRO A 368 -4.82 -16.91 9.84
C PRO A 368 -3.86 -15.99 10.62
N TYR A 369 -3.01 -16.56 11.47
CA TYR A 369 -2.20 -15.79 12.40
C TYR A 369 -0.82 -15.49 11.82
N GLU A 370 -0.41 -14.23 11.94
CA GLU A 370 0.95 -13.80 11.67
C GLU A 370 1.89 -14.31 12.76
N ASP A 371 3.14 -14.56 12.38
CA ASP A 371 4.20 -14.88 13.30
C ASP A 371 4.51 -13.67 14.19
N ILE A 372 4.77 -13.94 15.46
CA ILE A 372 5.11 -12.89 16.45
C ILE A 372 6.48 -13.19 17.06
N ALA A 373 7.28 -12.16 17.31
CA ALA A 373 8.57 -12.31 17.96
C ALA A 373 8.72 -11.41 19.19
N PHE A 374 9.39 -11.94 20.21
CA PHE A 374 9.70 -11.21 21.43
C PHE A 374 11.20 -11.24 21.70
N ARG A 375 11.73 -10.12 22.18
CA ARG A 375 13.11 -10.06 22.67
C ARG A 375 13.20 -10.62 24.08
N ILE A 376 14.06 -11.61 24.29
CA ILE A 376 14.32 -12.26 25.57
C ILE A 376 15.80 -12.27 25.90
N VAL A 377 16.14 -12.48 27.17
CA VAL A 377 17.54 -12.65 27.61
C VAL A 377 18.09 -13.99 27.09
N ASN A 378 19.29 -13.95 26.51
CA ASN A 378 19.98 -15.12 25.99
C ASN A 378 20.70 -15.88 27.12
N LYS A 379 19.95 -16.69 27.87
CA LYS A 379 20.46 -17.60 28.91
C LYS A 379 19.93 -19.01 28.70
N GLU A 380 20.63 -20.02 29.22
CA GLU A 380 20.17 -21.42 29.14
C GLU A 380 18.86 -21.64 29.90
N TRP A 381 17.92 -22.35 29.26
CA TRP A 381 16.62 -22.66 29.84
C TRP A 381 16.67 -23.92 30.69
N GLU A 382 15.86 -23.94 31.73
CA GLU A 382 15.65 -25.09 32.59
C GLU A 382 14.42 -25.88 32.12
N TYR A 383 14.64 -26.97 31.38
CA TYR A 383 13.59 -27.82 30.80
C TYR A 383 12.88 -28.75 31.79
N SER A 384 13.12 -28.59 33.10
CA SER A 384 12.53 -29.47 34.11
C SER A 384 11.09 -29.04 34.42
N HIS A 385 10.12 -29.93 34.18
CA HIS A 385 8.72 -29.71 34.57
C HIS A 385 8.54 -29.41 36.06
N LYS A 386 9.39 -30.00 36.93
CA LYS A 386 9.39 -29.74 38.38
C LYS A 386 9.77 -28.30 38.74
N LYS A 387 10.42 -27.58 37.83
CA LYS A 387 10.89 -26.21 38.02
C LYS A 387 10.13 -25.21 37.16
N GLY A 388 8.93 -25.58 36.72
CA GLY A 388 7.99 -24.67 36.06
C GLY A 388 8.09 -24.64 34.54
N PHE A 389 8.86 -25.54 33.90
CA PHE A 389 8.83 -25.67 32.45
C PHE A 389 7.48 -26.22 31.97
N LYS A 390 6.83 -25.48 31.07
CA LYS A 390 5.56 -25.87 30.47
C LYS A 390 5.54 -25.42 29.01
N CYS A 391 5.31 -26.35 28.09
CA CYS A 391 5.11 -26.06 26.67
C CYS A 391 3.91 -26.88 26.19
N THR A 392 2.72 -26.30 26.20
CA THR A 392 1.47 -27.00 25.90
C THR A 392 0.54 -26.12 25.11
N PHE A 393 -0.09 -26.66 24.06
CA PHE A 393 -1.14 -26.00 23.29
C PHE A 393 -2.49 -26.63 23.64
N GLU A 394 -3.36 -25.88 24.31
CA GLU A 394 -4.67 -26.37 24.73
C GLU A 394 -5.74 -25.32 24.45
N ARG A 395 -6.86 -25.74 23.84
CA ARG A 395 -8.05 -24.89 23.62
C ARG A 395 -7.75 -23.56 22.92
N GLY A 396 -6.82 -23.57 21.97
CA GLY A 396 -6.43 -22.35 21.24
C GLY A 396 -5.53 -21.42 22.04
N ILE A 397 -4.88 -21.89 23.11
CA ILE A 397 -3.89 -21.12 23.86
C ILE A 397 -2.57 -21.89 23.86
N LEU A 398 -1.51 -21.23 23.42
CA LEU A 398 -0.14 -21.70 23.56
C LEU A 398 0.44 -21.20 24.87
N HIS A 399 0.78 -22.13 25.76
CA HIS A 399 1.49 -21.85 27.01
C HIS A 399 2.96 -22.22 26.85
N VAL A 400 3.86 -21.24 26.96
CA VAL A 400 5.31 -21.46 26.99
C VAL A 400 5.89 -20.78 28.22
N TYR A 401 6.17 -21.57 29.25
CA TYR A 401 6.75 -21.13 30.51
C TYR A 401 8.13 -21.76 30.65
N PHE A 402 9.12 -20.93 30.94
CA PHE A 402 10.45 -21.41 31.24
C PHE A 402 11.16 -20.47 32.20
N ASN A 403 12.03 -21.06 33.01
CA ASN A 403 12.95 -20.36 33.87
C ASN A 403 14.37 -20.57 33.36
N PHE A 404 15.27 -19.63 33.65
CA PHE A 404 16.68 -19.78 33.34
C PHE A 404 17.37 -20.68 34.36
N LYS A 405 18.31 -21.49 33.87
CA LYS A 405 19.15 -22.32 34.75
C LYS A 405 19.94 -21.43 35.70
N ARG A 406 19.90 -21.77 36.99
CA ARG A 406 20.73 -21.15 38.02
C ARG A 406 21.98 -21.99 38.20
N TYR A 407 23.14 -21.45 37.85
CA TYR A 407 24.41 -22.09 38.15
C TYR A 407 24.77 -21.82 39.60
N ARG A 408 24.75 -22.87 40.42
CA ARG A 408 25.29 -22.78 41.79
C ARG A 408 26.80 -22.96 41.69
N TYR A 409 27.54 -21.89 41.97
CA TYR A 409 28.98 -21.99 42.14
C TYR A 409 29.28 -22.85 43.37
N ARG A 410 29.85 -24.04 43.14
CA ARG A 410 30.31 -24.93 44.21
C ARG A 410 31.81 -24.73 44.34
N ARG A 411 32.23 -24.24 45.50
CA ARG A 411 33.61 -23.88 45.79
C ARG A 411 34.43 -25.09 46.22
#